data_AF-A0A3B1JJ97-F1
#
_entry.id   AF-A0A3B1JJ97-F1
#
_cell.length_a   1.000
_cell.length_b   1.000
_cell.length_c   1.000
_cell.angle_alpha   90.00
_cell.angle_beta   90.00
_cell.angle_gamma   90.00
#
_symmetry.space_group_name_H-M   'P 1'
#
loop_
_entity.id
_entity.type
_entity.pdbx_description
1 polymer ?
#
loop_
_entity_poly.entity_id
_entity_poly.type
_entity_poly.pdbx_seq_one_letter_code
_entity_poly.pdbx_strand_id
1 'polypeptide(L)'
;MERDVGTVAALKALGYNSSRCMRRCTCDELPCPVLSWLVAELRKSCPEIGGGGGSGAVLAGELKKLLELLFYPYDSLTSETLTSIHLNRITDFLVSELEAAHILQHRESHPEDTKPQSESEKEQRRQECNAIDLEEETQAEGDKNDEKEIMKELAQMFQALHMDSASQLSDAYAQVESQLASLPKVELQEPLLKTSLSSSQWGKVNEINQALRKDYECRRQMMIKRFYVTLQSFAWGERGKERSAVLSSVPPFSAPLESSVSIALLLAAREDQSRILPVRAGPSTAIHKVLMGSVPDRGGRPGEIEPPMPAFTRRSEGGGGQRREKNKFQKREFSGKKKKNKKI
;
A
#
# COMPACT_ATOMS: atom_id res chain seq x y z
N MET A 1 11.53 -24.37 -9.58
CA MET A 1 10.72 -23.15 -9.60
C MET A 1 11.62 -21.93 -9.45
N GLU A 2 11.24 -20.78 -10.03
CA GLU A 2 11.92 -19.51 -9.75
C GLU A 2 11.53 -18.99 -8.36
N ARG A 3 12.41 -18.21 -7.73
CA ARG A 3 12.11 -17.52 -6.48
C ARG A 3 11.25 -16.30 -6.74
N ASP A 4 10.45 -15.93 -5.75
CA ASP A 4 9.64 -14.72 -5.81
C ASP A 4 10.50 -13.47 -6.02
N VAL A 5 9.95 -12.48 -6.72
CA VAL A 5 10.63 -11.23 -7.04
C VAL A 5 10.96 -10.45 -5.76
N GLY A 6 10.09 -10.53 -4.75
CA GLY A 6 10.29 -9.96 -3.41
C GLY A 6 11.50 -10.59 -2.71
N THR A 7 11.59 -11.91 -2.65
CA THR A 7 12.73 -12.63 -2.04
C THR A 7 14.06 -12.26 -2.72
N VAL A 8 14.07 -12.15 -4.06
CA VAL A 8 15.28 -11.74 -4.80
C VAL A 8 15.68 -10.30 -4.48
N ALA A 9 14.72 -9.40 -4.30
CA ALA A 9 14.99 -8.02 -3.90
C ALA A 9 15.51 -7.96 -2.45
N ALA A 10 14.90 -8.71 -1.53
CA ALA A 10 15.30 -8.79 -0.13
C ALA A 10 16.73 -9.34 0.03
N LEU A 11 17.09 -10.43 -0.67
CA LEU A 11 18.46 -10.96 -0.67
C LEU A 11 19.50 -9.93 -1.11
N LYS A 12 19.17 -9.07 -2.08
CA LYS A 12 20.06 -7.97 -2.49
C LYS A 12 20.15 -6.88 -1.44
N ALA A 13 19.03 -6.51 -0.82
CA ALA A 13 18.98 -5.50 0.24
C ALA A 13 19.77 -5.94 1.48
N LEU A 14 19.72 -7.23 1.80
CA LEU A 14 20.48 -7.86 2.89
C LEU A 14 21.98 -8.06 2.55
N GLY A 15 22.41 -7.78 1.32
CA GLY A 15 23.83 -7.79 0.93
C GLY A 15 24.37 -9.10 0.35
N TYR A 16 23.51 -10.00 -0.16
CA TYR A 16 23.98 -11.20 -0.86
C TYR A 16 24.57 -10.84 -2.23
N ASN A 17 25.90 -10.89 -2.34
CA ASN A 17 26.64 -10.40 -3.51
C ASN A 17 26.83 -11.43 -4.65
N SER A 18 26.43 -12.69 -4.45
CA SER A 18 26.62 -13.77 -5.44
C SER A 18 25.39 -13.97 -6.32
N SER A 19 25.58 -14.28 -7.60
CA SER A 19 24.48 -14.66 -8.50
C SER A 19 24.03 -16.12 -8.31
N ARG A 20 24.82 -16.93 -7.60
CA ARG A 20 24.55 -18.37 -7.41
C ARG A 20 23.30 -18.56 -6.58
N CYS A 21 22.39 -19.41 -7.06
CA CYS A 21 21.11 -19.68 -6.43
C CYS A 21 20.30 -18.43 -6.10
N MET A 22 20.48 -17.28 -6.77
CA MET A 22 19.72 -16.07 -6.46
C MET A 22 18.28 -16.16 -7.00
N ARG A 23 18.10 -16.39 -8.31
CA ARG A 23 16.77 -16.47 -8.94
C ARG A 23 16.16 -17.87 -8.94
N ARG A 24 17.00 -18.89 -9.02
CA ARG A 24 16.56 -20.30 -9.04
C ARG A 24 17.61 -21.13 -8.31
N CYS A 25 17.16 -22.00 -7.41
CA CYS A 25 18.03 -23.00 -6.81
C CYS A 25 18.08 -24.23 -7.72
N THR A 26 19.29 -24.65 -8.08
CA THR A 26 19.56 -25.87 -8.87
C THR A 26 20.42 -26.87 -8.06
N CYS A 27 20.44 -26.72 -6.73
CA CYS A 27 21.11 -27.64 -5.84
C CYS A 27 20.16 -28.81 -5.56
N ASP A 28 20.56 -30.03 -5.92
CA ASP A 28 19.78 -31.24 -5.64
C ASP A 28 19.93 -31.67 -4.18
N GLU A 29 21.06 -31.34 -3.55
CA GLU A 29 21.34 -31.51 -2.12
C GLU A 29 22.07 -30.29 -1.55
N LEU A 30 22.01 -30.10 -0.22
CA LEU A 30 22.82 -29.09 0.47
C LEU A 30 24.32 -29.41 0.27
N PRO A 31 25.19 -28.40 0.10
CA PRO A 31 24.99 -27.02 0.54
C PRO A 31 24.55 -26.02 -0.55
N CYS A 32 23.41 -25.37 -0.33
CA CYS A 32 22.94 -24.24 -1.12
C CYS A 32 23.69 -22.96 -0.69
N PRO A 33 24.31 -22.20 -1.62
CA PRO A 33 25.06 -20.98 -1.31
C PRO A 33 24.24 -19.89 -0.60
N VAL A 34 22.98 -19.69 -1.02
CA VAL A 34 22.09 -18.69 -0.42
C VAL A 34 21.72 -19.08 1.00
N LEU A 35 21.34 -20.34 1.22
CA LEU A 35 20.97 -20.81 2.57
C LEU A 35 22.17 -20.79 3.51
N SER A 36 23.34 -21.19 3.03
CA SER A 36 24.57 -21.14 3.83
C SER A 36 24.91 -19.71 4.25
N TRP A 37 24.73 -18.76 3.34
CA TRP A 37 24.93 -17.34 3.64
C TRP A 37 23.89 -16.79 4.62
N LEU A 38 22.59 -17.06 4.40
CA LEU A 38 21.51 -16.59 5.28
C LEU A 38 21.69 -17.10 6.71
N VAL A 39 22.01 -18.38 6.88
CA VAL A 39 22.28 -18.97 8.18
C VAL A 39 23.51 -18.36 8.84
N ALA A 40 24.57 -18.08 8.07
CA ALA A 40 25.75 -17.42 8.60
C ALA A 40 25.43 -15.99 9.08
N GLU A 41 24.59 -15.25 8.36
CA GLU A 41 24.20 -13.90 8.72
C GLU A 41 23.24 -13.88 9.93
N LEU A 42 22.29 -14.81 9.98
CA LEU A 42 21.43 -15.00 11.15
C LEU A 42 22.21 -15.32 12.42
N ARG A 43 23.22 -16.20 12.34
CA ARG A 43 24.10 -16.51 13.46
C ARG A 43 24.94 -15.30 13.92
N LYS A 44 25.29 -14.38 13.03
CA LYS A 44 25.95 -13.12 13.41
C LYS A 44 25.00 -12.18 14.11
N SER A 45 23.76 -12.09 13.63
CA SER A 45 22.77 -11.17 14.16
C SER A 45 22.14 -11.67 15.48
N CYS A 46 22.13 -12.98 15.71
CA CYS A 46 21.55 -13.61 16.89
C CYS A 46 22.54 -14.65 17.48
N PRO A 47 23.40 -14.27 18.45
CA PRO A 47 24.37 -15.18 19.04
C PRO A 47 23.73 -16.34 19.85
N GLU A 48 22.47 -16.18 20.27
CA GLU A 48 21.67 -17.20 20.97
C GLU A 48 21.36 -18.45 20.12
N ILE A 49 21.52 -18.37 18.79
CA ILE A 49 21.21 -19.48 17.86
C ILE A 49 22.28 -20.59 17.88
N GLY A 50 23.36 -20.43 18.66
CA GLY A 50 24.35 -21.48 18.91
C GLY A 50 25.31 -21.73 17.75
N GLY A 51 26.60 -21.89 18.10
CA GLY A 51 27.73 -21.93 17.17
C GLY A 51 28.06 -23.32 16.61
N GLY A 52 27.91 -23.46 15.30
CA GLY A 52 28.84 -24.25 14.48
C GLY A 52 29.89 -23.29 13.93
N GLY A 53 31.05 -23.22 14.58
CA GLY A 53 32.12 -22.29 14.20
C GLY A 53 32.63 -22.57 12.79
N GLY A 54 32.22 -21.73 11.84
CA GLY A 54 32.80 -21.74 10.51
C GLY A 54 31.92 -21.01 9.51
N SER A 55 32.55 -20.15 8.70
CA SER A 55 32.03 -19.62 7.43
C SER A 55 31.84 -20.73 6.38
N GLY A 56 31.34 -21.89 6.81
CA GLY A 56 31.24 -23.13 6.05
C GLY A 56 29.85 -23.32 5.46
N ALA A 57 29.80 -24.21 4.49
CA ALA A 57 28.56 -24.69 3.88
C ALA A 57 27.64 -25.32 4.93
N VAL A 58 26.37 -24.91 4.98
CA VAL A 58 25.40 -25.45 5.92
C VAL A 58 24.93 -26.82 5.45
N LEU A 59 25.12 -27.82 6.32
CA LEU A 59 24.67 -29.18 6.10
C LEU A 59 23.19 -29.35 6.49
N ALA A 60 22.54 -30.38 5.94
CA ALA A 60 21.12 -30.64 6.18
C ALA A 60 20.75 -30.79 7.66
N GLY A 61 21.59 -31.48 8.44
CA GLY A 61 21.37 -31.65 9.87
C GLY A 61 21.49 -30.34 10.67
N GLU A 62 22.38 -29.43 10.27
CA GLU A 62 22.49 -28.12 10.89
C GLU A 62 21.31 -27.22 10.56
N LEU A 63 20.91 -27.23 9.28
CA LEU A 63 19.73 -26.48 8.83
C LEU A 63 18.48 -26.93 9.57
N LYS A 64 18.29 -28.25 9.74
CA LYS A 64 17.14 -28.79 10.46
C LYS A 64 17.08 -28.34 11.92
N LYS A 65 18.20 -28.44 12.65
CA LYS A 65 18.28 -27.96 14.04
C LYS A 65 17.99 -26.46 14.16
N LEU A 66 18.50 -25.66 13.23
CA LEU A 66 18.25 -24.22 13.21
C LEU A 66 16.78 -23.90 12.92
N LEU A 67 16.16 -24.61 11.98
CA LEU A 67 14.74 -24.43 11.66
C LEU A 67 13.83 -24.87 12.82
N GLU A 68 14.20 -25.92 13.56
CA GLU A 68 13.51 -26.31 14.79
C GLU A 68 13.63 -25.22 15.88
N LEU A 69 14.82 -24.64 16.07
CA LEU A 69 15.04 -23.54 17.02
C LEU A 69 14.25 -22.28 16.66
N LEU A 70 14.11 -21.98 15.37
CA LEU A 70 13.36 -20.83 14.86
C LEU A 70 11.85 -21.12 14.71
N PHE A 71 11.36 -22.27 15.17
CA PHE A 71 9.94 -22.66 15.06
C PHE A 71 9.40 -22.59 13.62
N TYR A 72 10.17 -23.10 12.66
CA TYR A 72 9.78 -23.13 11.25
C TYR A 72 8.42 -23.82 11.06
N PRO A 73 7.43 -23.16 10.43
CA PRO A 73 6.01 -23.56 10.48
C PRO A 73 5.62 -24.71 9.55
N TYR A 74 6.57 -25.31 8.80
CA TYR A 74 6.28 -26.39 7.86
C TYR A 74 7.02 -27.69 8.26
N ASP A 75 6.25 -28.75 8.53
CA ASP A 75 6.75 -30.05 9.03
C ASP A 75 7.52 -30.93 8.01
N SER A 76 7.81 -30.43 6.81
CA SER A 76 8.21 -31.28 5.68
C SER A 76 9.71 -31.63 5.58
N LEU A 77 10.51 -31.42 6.62
CA LEU A 77 11.92 -31.88 6.67
C LEU A 77 12.06 -33.36 7.08
N THR A 78 11.01 -34.16 6.90
CA THR A 78 11.00 -35.61 7.14
C THR A 78 11.51 -36.41 5.94
N SER A 79 11.58 -35.80 4.75
CA SER A 79 12.19 -36.41 3.56
C SER A 79 13.70 -36.23 3.57
N GLU A 80 14.44 -37.31 3.27
CA GLU A 80 15.91 -37.28 3.10
C GLU A 80 16.35 -36.34 1.96
N THR A 81 15.44 -35.98 1.05
CA THR A 81 15.72 -35.12 -0.11
C THR A 81 15.00 -33.77 -0.03
N LEU A 82 15.77 -32.68 -0.14
CA LEU A 82 15.26 -31.31 -0.17
C LEU A 82 14.94 -30.88 -1.60
N THR A 83 13.68 -30.98 -2.00
CA THR A 83 13.28 -30.50 -3.34
C THR A 83 13.42 -28.97 -3.47
N SER A 84 13.51 -28.47 -4.71
CA SER A 84 13.63 -27.02 -4.98
C SER A 84 12.52 -26.15 -4.36
N ILE A 85 11.34 -26.72 -4.12
CA ILE A 85 10.21 -26.03 -3.47
C ILE A 85 10.49 -25.80 -1.99
N HIS A 86 11.01 -26.83 -1.30
CA HIS A 86 11.43 -26.73 0.09
C HIS A 86 12.53 -25.69 0.25
N LEU A 87 13.53 -25.71 -0.64
CA LEU A 87 14.63 -24.73 -0.61
C LEU A 87 14.14 -23.29 -0.80
N ASN A 88 13.12 -23.06 -1.63
CA ASN A 88 12.53 -21.73 -1.79
C ASN A 88 11.81 -21.28 -0.52
N ARG A 89 10.91 -22.11 0.06
CA ARG A 89 10.19 -21.77 1.30
C ARG A 89 11.12 -21.52 2.48
N ILE A 90 12.16 -22.34 2.62
CA ILE A 90 13.20 -22.15 3.64
C ILE A 90 13.97 -20.84 3.39
N THR A 91 14.25 -20.50 2.13
CA THR A 91 14.90 -19.22 1.81
C THR A 91 14.02 -18.05 2.25
N ASP A 92 12.72 -18.07 1.91
CA ASP A 92 11.77 -16.98 2.23
C ASP A 92 11.63 -16.78 3.75
N PHE A 93 11.55 -17.90 4.48
CA PHE A 93 11.51 -17.88 5.95
C PHE A 93 12.79 -17.28 6.54
N LEU A 94 13.97 -17.77 6.16
CA LEU A 94 15.23 -17.28 6.72
C LEU A 94 15.53 -15.82 6.36
N VAL A 95 15.08 -15.35 5.19
CA VAL A 95 15.12 -13.93 4.83
C VAL A 95 14.26 -13.10 5.79
N SER A 96 13.03 -13.55 6.06
CA SER A 96 12.11 -12.86 6.96
C SER A 96 12.66 -12.79 8.39
N GLU A 97 13.21 -13.89 8.90
CA GLU A 97 13.84 -13.94 10.22
C GLU A 97 15.06 -13.02 10.32
N LEU A 98 15.86 -12.92 9.25
CA LEU A 98 17.04 -12.05 9.23
C LEU A 98 16.65 -10.57 9.20
N GLU A 99 15.63 -10.21 8.43
CA GLU A 99 15.06 -8.86 8.43
C GLU A 99 14.49 -8.50 9.81
N ALA A 100 13.77 -9.41 10.46
CA ALA A 100 13.27 -9.22 11.82
C ALA A 100 14.41 -9.01 12.81
N ALA A 101 15.47 -9.81 12.75
CA ALA A 101 16.65 -9.66 13.59
C ALA A 101 17.32 -8.28 13.42
N HIS A 102 17.46 -7.79 12.18
CA HIS A 102 18.00 -6.45 11.93
C HIS A 102 17.10 -5.34 12.47
N ILE A 103 15.77 -5.48 12.36
CA ILE A 103 14.82 -4.52 12.93
C ILE A 103 14.97 -4.45 14.46
N LEU A 104 15.10 -5.61 15.12
CA LEU A 104 15.29 -5.67 16.58
C LEU A 104 16.62 -5.04 17.00
N GLN A 105 17.72 -5.36 16.34
CA GLN A 105 19.03 -4.74 16.61
C GLN A 105 19.02 -3.21 16.38
N HIS A 106 18.35 -2.76 15.32
CA HIS A 106 18.20 -1.32 15.06
C HIS A 106 17.42 -0.64 16.18
N ARG A 107 16.35 -1.27 16.67
CA ARG A 107 15.53 -0.75 17.78
C ARG A 107 16.30 -0.68 19.10
N GLU A 108 17.13 -1.68 19.40
CA GLU A 108 17.98 -1.70 20.61
C GLU A 108 19.07 -0.63 20.57
N SER A 109 19.66 -0.38 19.39
CA SER A 109 20.69 0.64 19.20
C SER A 109 20.15 2.08 19.12
N HIS A 110 18.84 2.27 18.90
CA HIS A 110 18.21 3.59 18.73
C HIS A 110 16.94 3.76 19.60
N PRO A 111 17.06 3.80 20.94
CA PRO A 111 15.92 3.87 21.86
C PRO A 111 15.13 5.20 21.79
N GLU A 112 15.73 6.29 21.27
CA GLU A 112 15.09 7.61 21.16
C GLU A 112 13.91 7.65 20.17
N ASP A 113 13.85 6.73 19.20
CA ASP A 113 12.74 6.64 18.23
C ASP A 113 11.46 6.05 18.83
N THR A 114 11.47 5.68 20.13
CA THR A 114 10.36 4.99 20.81
C THR A 114 9.48 5.91 21.68
N LYS A 115 9.77 7.21 21.83
CA LYS A 115 8.96 8.11 22.68
C LYS A 115 7.62 8.49 22.01
N PRO A 116 6.47 8.31 22.68
CA PRO A 116 5.18 8.79 22.19
C PRO A 116 5.05 10.30 22.45
N GLN A 117 4.95 11.10 21.38
CA GLN A 117 4.69 12.54 21.48
C GLN A 117 3.16 12.79 21.53
N SER A 118 2.77 13.68 22.44
CA SER A 118 1.44 13.98 22.99
C SER A 118 0.24 14.04 22.02
N GLU A 119 -0.86 13.41 22.45
CA GLU A 119 -2.20 13.37 21.84
C GLU A 119 -3.04 14.64 22.03
N SER A 120 -2.62 15.78 21.48
CA SER A 120 -3.53 16.92 21.41
C SER A 120 -3.36 17.64 20.10
N GLU A 121 -4.50 17.90 19.44
CA GLU A 121 -4.64 18.60 18.16
C GLU A 121 -4.43 17.73 16.92
N LYS A 122 -5.49 17.01 16.51
CA LYS A 122 -6.07 17.06 15.15
C LYS A 122 -7.11 15.96 14.92
N GLU A 123 -8.36 16.23 15.29
CA GLU A 123 -9.50 15.61 14.61
C GLU A 123 -10.65 16.63 14.54
N GLN A 124 -10.66 17.43 13.48
CA GLN A 124 -11.83 18.19 13.06
C GLN A 124 -12.11 17.82 11.60
N ARG A 125 -12.78 16.70 11.40
CA ARG A 125 -13.50 16.43 10.14
C ARG A 125 -14.93 16.92 10.32
N ARG A 126 -15.24 18.05 9.67
CA ARG A 126 -16.61 18.50 9.46
C ARG A 126 -17.33 17.50 8.56
N GLN A 127 -18.54 17.17 8.97
CA GLN A 127 -19.48 16.34 8.26
C GLN A 127 -20.23 17.24 7.26
N GLU A 128 -20.01 17.05 5.97
CA GLU A 128 -20.87 17.59 4.92
C GLU A 128 -21.34 16.43 4.04
N CYS A 129 -22.60 16.06 4.23
CA CYS A 129 -23.35 15.19 3.34
C CYS A 129 -23.65 15.96 2.06
N ASN A 130 -23.23 15.45 0.91
CA ASN A 130 -23.79 15.86 -0.38
C ASN A 130 -24.50 14.65 -0.98
N ALA A 131 -25.82 14.79 -1.12
CA ALA A 131 -26.67 13.90 -1.88
C ALA A 131 -26.18 13.88 -3.34
N ILE A 132 -26.01 12.68 -3.89
CA ILE A 132 -25.84 12.47 -5.32
C ILE A 132 -27.05 11.66 -5.77
N ASP A 133 -27.80 12.26 -6.68
CA ASP A 133 -29.01 11.70 -7.29
C ASP A 133 -28.71 10.35 -7.94
N LEU A 134 -29.48 9.34 -7.53
CA LEU A 134 -29.56 8.03 -8.18
C LEU A 134 -30.53 8.16 -9.35
N GLU A 135 -30.01 8.17 -10.57
CA GLU A 135 -30.81 7.81 -11.74
C GLU A 135 -30.78 6.28 -11.87
N GLU A 136 -31.98 5.70 -11.76
CA GLU A 136 -32.28 4.29 -12.00
C GLU A 136 -32.02 3.95 -13.48
N GLU A 137 -31.09 3.02 -13.74
CA GLU A 137 -31.14 2.23 -14.98
C GLU A 137 -31.55 0.80 -14.64
N THR A 138 -32.63 0.40 -15.28
CA THR A 138 -33.46 -0.78 -15.05
C THR A 138 -32.77 -2.10 -15.37
N GLN A 139 -32.99 -3.08 -14.47
CA GLN A 139 -32.66 -4.50 -14.60
C GLN A 139 -33.48 -5.19 -15.71
N ALA A 140 -32.81 -5.92 -16.60
CA ALA A 140 -33.42 -7.01 -17.38
C ALA A 140 -32.42 -8.05 -17.98
N GLU A 141 -31.10 -7.88 -17.88
CA GLU A 141 -30.09 -8.75 -18.54
C GLU A 141 -29.08 -9.41 -17.56
N GLY A 142 -29.25 -9.30 -16.24
CA GLY A 142 -28.23 -9.68 -15.24
C GLY A 142 -28.15 -11.16 -14.84
N ASP A 143 -29.25 -11.92 -14.95
CA ASP A 143 -29.40 -13.19 -14.21
C ASP A 143 -28.48 -14.34 -14.70
N LYS A 144 -28.13 -14.35 -16.00
CA LYS A 144 -27.28 -15.41 -16.58
C LYS A 144 -25.78 -15.16 -16.45
N ASN A 145 -25.39 -13.91 -16.16
CA ASN A 145 -23.98 -13.55 -16.00
C ASN A 145 -23.52 -13.88 -14.57
N ASP A 146 -24.41 -13.65 -13.60
CA ASP A 146 -24.17 -13.89 -12.18
C ASP A 146 -23.95 -15.38 -11.87
N GLU A 147 -24.75 -16.29 -12.43
CA GLU A 147 -24.55 -17.74 -12.23
C GLU A 147 -23.19 -18.23 -12.73
N LYS A 148 -22.73 -17.72 -13.88
CA LYS A 148 -21.43 -18.10 -14.45
C LYS A 148 -20.28 -17.56 -13.63
N GLU A 149 -20.44 -16.36 -13.09
CA GLU A 149 -19.46 -15.74 -12.21
C GLU A 149 -19.38 -16.50 -10.88
N ILE A 150 -20.51 -16.85 -10.28
CA ILE A 150 -20.58 -17.68 -9.07
C ILE A 150 -19.92 -19.04 -9.30
N MET A 151 -20.19 -19.71 -10.42
CA MET A 151 -19.57 -21.01 -10.73
C MET A 151 -18.05 -20.90 -10.91
N LYS A 152 -17.57 -19.77 -11.46
CA LYS A 152 -16.13 -19.49 -11.60
C LYS A 152 -15.48 -19.25 -10.24
N GLU A 153 -16.12 -18.50 -9.34
CA GLU A 153 -15.62 -18.27 -7.99
C GLU A 153 -15.60 -19.56 -7.17
N LEU A 154 -16.65 -20.39 -7.26
CA LEU A 154 -16.68 -21.70 -6.63
C LEU A 154 -15.57 -22.62 -7.15
N ALA A 155 -15.34 -22.66 -8.46
CA ALA A 155 -14.24 -23.43 -9.04
C ALA A 155 -12.87 -22.95 -8.53
N GLN A 156 -12.67 -21.64 -8.39
CA GLN A 156 -11.44 -21.07 -7.82
C GLN A 156 -11.28 -21.43 -6.34
N MET A 157 -12.37 -21.44 -5.56
CA MET A 157 -12.37 -21.87 -4.17
C MET A 157 -11.97 -23.35 -4.04
N PHE A 158 -12.58 -24.24 -4.81
CA PHE A 158 -12.21 -25.67 -4.81
C PHE A 158 -10.76 -25.88 -5.23
N GLN A 159 -10.29 -25.15 -6.24
CA GLN A 159 -8.89 -25.20 -6.66
C GLN A 159 -7.94 -24.75 -5.54
N ALA A 160 -8.29 -23.70 -4.79
CA ALA A 160 -7.51 -23.22 -3.65
C ALA A 160 -7.48 -24.23 -2.49
N LEU A 161 -8.55 -25.00 -2.32
CA LEU A 161 -8.64 -26.10 -1.34
C LEU A 161 -8.03 -27.42 -1.82
N HIS A 162 -7.45 -27.44 -3.03
CA HIS A 162 -6.92 -28.63 -3.70
C HIS A 162 -7.96 -29.73 -3.94
N MET A 163 -9.18 -29.33 -4.27
CA MET A 163 -10.32 -30.21 -4.55
C MET A 163 -10.68 -30.21 -6.04
N ASP A 164 -11.48 -31.20 -6.45
CA ASP A 164 -12.01 -31.25 -7.82
C ASP A 164 -13.06 -30.14 -8.02
N SER A 165 -13.15 -29.60 -9.24
CA SER A 165 -14.08 -28.49 -9.56
C SER A 165 -15.55 -28.92 -9.58
N ALA A 166 -15.82 -30.24 -9.56
CA ALA A 166 -17.13 -30.83 -9.41
C ALA A 166 -17.50 -31.18 -7.94
N SER A 167 -16.65 -30.85 -6.97
CA SER A 167 -16.91 -31.13 -5.55
C SER A 167 -18.12 -30.36 -5.04
N GLN A 168 -18.76 -30.87 -3.97
CA GLN A 168 -19.89 -30.18 -3.34
C GLN A 168 -19.38 -29.18 -2.29
N LEU A 169 -20.19 -28.16 -1.99
CA LEU A 169 -19.85 -27.19 -0.93
C LEU A 169 -19.66 -27.85 0.44
N SER A 170 -20.40 -28.92 0.75
CA SER A 170 -20.22 -29.72 1.97
C SER A 170 -18.81 -30.28 2.10
N ASP A 171 -18.23 -30.72 0.99
CA ASP A 171 -16.89 -31.31 0.95
C ASP A 171 -15.83 -30.23 1.18
N ALA A 172 -16.05 -29.01 0.64
CA ALA A 172 -15.20 -27.86 0.94
C ALA A 172 -15.24 -27.47 2.43
N TYR A 173 -16.42 -27.49 3.07
CA TYR A 173 -16.52 -27.25 4.51
C TYR A 173 -15.69 -28.27 5.31
N ALA A 174 -15.83 -29.56 5.02
CA ALA A 174 -15.07 -30.61 5.71
C ALA A 174 -13.56 -30.48 5.49
N GLN A 175 -13.14 -30.12 4.27
CA GLN A 175 -11.74 -29.89 3.94
C GLN A 175 -11.16 -28.69 4.68
N VAL A 176 -11.92 -27.59 4.79
CA VAL A 176 -11.51 -26.41 5.56
C VAL A 176 -11.36 -26.75 7.04
N GLU A 177 -12.30 -27.49 7.63
CA GLU A 177 -12.21 -27.92 9.03
C GLU A 177 -10.98 -28.81 9.29
N SER A 178 -10.70 -29.75 8.39
CA SER A 178 -9.52 -30.62 8.46
C SER A 178 -8.21 -29.82 8.38
N GLN A 179 -8.12 -28.88 7.43
CA GLN A 179 -6.98 -27.98 7.29
C GLN A 179 -6.78 -27.14 8.56
N LEU A 180 -7.86 -26.53 9.07
CA LEU A 180 -7.82 -25.73 10.30
C LEU A 180 -7.37 -26.56 11.52
N ALA A 181 -7.74 -27.83 11.61
CA ALA A 181 -7.33 -28.73 12.69
C ALA A 181 -5.84 -29.14 12.60
N SER A 182 -5.26 -29.16 11.39
CA SER A 182 -3.85 -29.49 11.15
C SER A 182 -2.89 -28.32 11.31
N LEU A 183 -3.41 -27.08 11.34
CA LEU A 183 -2.57 -25.92 11.61
C LEU A 183 -2.02 -25.99 13.05
N PRO A 184 -0.74 -25.60 13.27
CA PRO A 184 -0.22 -25.47 14.62
C PRO A 184 -1.13 -24.54 15.41
N LYS A 185 -1.26 -24.77 16.73
CA LYS A 185 -2.02 -23.89 17.66
C LYS A 185 -1.35 -22.53 17.77
N VAL A 186 -1.38 -21.77 16.68
CA VAL A 186 -1.23 -20.32 16.69
C VAL A 186 -2.51 -19.81 17.34
N GLU A 187 -2.38 -18.91 18.31
CA GLU A 187 -3.52 -18.17 18.86
C GLU A 187 -4.11 -17.31 17.74
N LEU A 188 -4.97 -17.92 16.93
CA LEU A 188 -5.75 -17.24 15.93
C LEU A 188 -6.71 -16.31 16.66
N GLN A 189 -6.50 -15.00 16.49
CA GLN A 189 -7.34 -13.94 17.07
C GLN A 189 -8.80 -14.15 16.66
N GLU A 190 -9.73 -13.78 17.54
CA GLU A 190 -11.15 -14.02 17.28
C GLU A 190 -11.63 -13.30 16.00
N PRO A 191 -12.66 -13.84 15.30
CA PRO A 191 -13.30 -13.14 14.21
C PRO A 191 -13.78 -11.75 14.65
N LEU A 192 -13.58 -10.75 13.80
CA LEU A 192 -14.01 -9.38 14.09
C LEU A 192 -15.54 -9.30 14.22
N LEU A 193 -16.26 -10.06 13.39
CA LEU A 193 -17.71 -10.17 13.45
C LEU A 193 -18.11 -11.41 14.27
N LYS A 194 -18.57 -11.19 15.51
CA LYS A 194 -18.98 -12.27 16.44
C LYS A 194 -20.46 -12.65 16.33
N THR A 195 -21.26 -11.82 15.69
CA THR A 195 -22.72 -11.99 15.60
C THR A 195 -23.15 -12.39 14.20
N SER A 196 -24.06 -13.36 14.11
CA SER A 196 -24.75 -13.67 12.85
C SER A 196 -25.70 -12.53 12.48
N LEU A 197 -25.65 -12.09 11.23
CA LEU A 197 -26.54 -11.05 10.70
C LEU A 197 -27.78 -11.68 10.05
N SER A 198 -28.92 -11.00 10.15
CA SER A 198 -30.14 -11.36 9.41
C SER A 198 -29.99 -11.04 7.91
N SER A 199 -30.86 -11.60 7.08
CA SER A 199 -30.90 -11.29 5.63
C SER A 199 -31.07 -9.80 5.35
N SER A 200 -31.92 -9.11 6.12
CA SER A 200 -32.12 -7.66 5.98
C SER A 200 -30.89 -6.84 6.41
N GLN A 201 -30.14 -7.31 7.40
CA GLN A 201 -28.89 -6.69 7.82
C GLN A 201 -27.79 -6.91 6.77
N TRP A 202 -27.72 -8.11 6.18
CA TRP A 202 -26.80 -8.40 5.06
C TRP A 202 -27.04 -7.48 3.85
N GLY A 203 -28.30 -7.19 3.52
CA GLY A 203 -28.66 -6.20 2.51
C GLY A 203 -28.04 -4.84 2.80
N LYS A 204 -28.19 -4.34 4.03
CA LYS A 204 -27.59 -3.06 4.46
C LYS A 204 -26.07 -3.06 4.44
N VAL A 205 -25.42 -4.16 4.85
CA VAL A 205 -23.95 -4.27 4.78
C VAL A 205 -23.47 -4.22 3.34
N ASN A 206 -24.19 -4.85 2.41
CA ASN A 206 -23.86 -4.78 0.99
C ASN A 206 -24.02 -3.36 0.44
N GLU A 207 -25.10 -2.65 0.79
CA GLU A 207 -25.30 -1.23 0.44
C GLU A 207 -24.15 -0.36 0.93
N ILE A 208 -23.73 -0.53 2.20
CA ILE A 208 -22.60 0.20 2.78
C ILE A 208 -21.31 -0.11 2.01
N ASN A 209 -21.03 -1.39 1.74
CA ASN A 209 -19.83 -1.79 1.01
C ASN A 209 -19.81 -1.18 -0.40
N GLN A 210 -20.94 -1.21 -1.12
CA GLN A 210 -21.06 -0.58 -2.44
C GLN A 210 -20.80 0.93 -2.38
N ALA A 211 -21.38 1.63 -1.40
CA ALA A 211 -21.14 3.06 -1.21
C ALA A 211 -19.67 3.37 -0.93
N LEU A 212 -19.02 2.60 -0.05
CA LEU A 212 -17.60 2.77 0.29
C LEU A 212 -16.67 2.43 -0.89
N ARG A 213 -16.99 1.41 -1.70
CA ARG A 213 -16.24 1.08 -2.91
C ARG A 213 -16.27 2.23 -3.92
N LYS A 214 -17.45 2.82 -4.15
CA LYS A 214 -17.61 4.00 -5.02
C LYS A 214 -16.84 5.22 -4.50
N ASP A 215 -16.90 5.51 -3.20
CA ASP A 215 -16.12 6.59 -2.60
C ASP A 215 -14.60 6.36 -2.71
N TYR A 216 -14.15 5.11 -2.47
CA TYR A 216 -12.75 4.73 -2.65
C TYR A 216 -12.28 4.93 -4.10
N GLU A 217 -13.05 4.47 -5.08
CA GLU A 217 -12.77 4.65 -6.50
C GLU A 217 -12.67 6.13 -6.87
N CYS A 218 -13.61 6.96 -6.41
CA CYS A 218 -13.60 8.41 -6.61
C CYS A 218 -12.33 9.06 -6.02
N ARG A 219 -11.99 8.74 -4.76
CA ARG A 219 -10.78 9.24 -4.11
C ARG A 219 -9.52 8.81 -4.85
N ARG A 220 -9.48 7.58 -5.36
CA ARG A 220 -8.35 7.05 -6.11
C ARG A 220 -8.21 7.72 -7.47
N GLN A 221 -9.30 7.93 -8.19
CA GLN A 221 -9.33 8.73 -9.41
C GLN A 221 -8.82 10.14 -9.16
N MET A 222 -9.28 10.79 -8.08
CA MET A 222 -8.86 12.13 -7.70
C MET A 222 -7.36 12.21 -7.40
N MET A 223 -6.81 11.25 -6.65
CA MET A 223 -5.37 11.16 -6.38
C MET A 223 -4.55 10.92 -7.66
N ILE A 224 -5.00 10.01 -8.53
CA ILE A 224 -4.36 9.76 -9.82
C ILE A 224 -4.37 11.03 -10.67
N LYS A 225 -5.51 11.72 -10.76
CA LYS A 225 -5.63 12.97 -11.50
C LYS A 225 -4.72 14.06 -10.93
N ARG A 226 -4.68 14.21 -9.60
CA ARG A 226 -3.79 15.14 -8.90
C ARG A 226 -2.32 14.83 -9.19
N PHE A 227 -1.93 13.56 -9.19
CA PHE A 227 -0.59 13.12 -9.58
C PHE A 227 -0.25 13.55 -11.01
N TYR A 228 -1.14 13.28 -11.97
CA TYR A 228 -0.93 13.68 -13.37
C TYR A 228 -0.84 15.20 -13.55
N VAL A 229 -1.69 15.98 -12.88
CA VAL A 229 -1.62 17.45 -12.92
C VAL A 229 -0.31 17.94 -12.31
N THR A 230 0.14 17.33 -11.21
CA THR A 230 1.43 17.63 -10.58
C THR A 230 2.59 17.34 -11.53
N LEU A 231 2.58 16.19 -12.21
CA LEU A 231 3.55 15.85 -13.25
C LEU A 231 3.56 16.89 -14.37
N GLN A 232 2.40 17.25 -14.90
CA GLN A 232 2.26 18.26 -15.95
C GLN A 232 2.79 19.64 -15.53
N SER A 233 2.66 20.00 -14.25
CA SER A 233 3.16 21.28 -13.73
C SER A 233 4.68 21.42 -13.83
N PHE A 234 5.45 20.31 -13.92
CA PHE A 234 6.89 20.38 -14.14
C PHE A 234 7.24 20.87 -15.54
N ALA A 235 6.36 20.65 -16.54
CA ALA A 235 6.52 21.18 -17.89
C ALA A 235 6.11 22.66 -18.02
N TRP A 236 5.67 23.32 -16.94
CA TRP A 236 5.35 24.75 -16.98
C TRP A 236 6.63 25.60 -16.85
N GLY A 237 6.77 26.60 -17.71
CA GLY A 237 7.87 27.57 -17.71
C GLY A 237 8.72 27.57 -18.99
N GLU A 238 9.77 28.38 -19.02
CA GLU A 238 10.59 28.62 -20.22
C GLU A 238 11.27 27.34 -20.77
N ARG A 239 11.67 26.41 -19.89
CA ARG A 239 12.23 25.10 -20.29
C ARG A 239 11.17 24.00 -20.44
N GLY A 240 9.90 24.36 -20.65
CA GLY A 240 8.78 23.42 -20.66
C GLY A 240 8.92 22.29 -21.68
N LYS A 241 9.45 22.58 -22.88
CA LYS A 241 9.63 21.60 -23.98
C LYS A 241 10.62 20.48 -23.65
N GLU A 242 11.74 20.82 -23.01
CA GLU A 242 12.75 19.86 -22.55
C GLU A 242 12.16 18.97 -21.45
N ARG A 243 11.49 19.57 -20.47
CA ARG A 243 10.87 18.85 -19.36
C ARG A 243 9.69 17.98 -19.80
N SER A 244 8.90 18.41 -20.79
CA SER A 244 7.83 17.58 -21.36
C SER A 244 8.36 16.36 -22.09
N ALA A 245 9.51 16.45 -22.77
CA ALA A 245 10.13 15.31 -23.41
C ALA A 245 10.57 14.27 -22.35
N VAL A 246 11.17 14.71 -21.25
CA VAL A 246 11.52 13.85 -20.12
C VAL A 246 10.27 13.21 -19.51
N LEU A 247 9.20 13.99 -19.26
CA LEU A 247 7.95 13.44 -18.71
C LEU A 247 7.30 12.41 -19.65
N SER A 248 7.37 12.61 -20.97
CA SER A 248 6.85 11.64 -21.94
C SER A 248 7.61 10.32 -21.98
N SER A 249 8.84 10.30 -21.45
CA SER A 249 9.62 9.06 -21.28
C SER A 249 9.22 8.25 -20.05
N VAL A 250 8.47 8.85 -19.12
CA VAL A 250 7.99 8.16 -17.91
C VAL A 250 6.75 7.34 -18.27
N PRO A 251 6.71 6.04 -17.94
CA PRO A 251 5.56 5.20 -18.25
C PRO A 251 4.29 5.70 -17.53
N PRO A 252 3.11 5.59 -18.18
CA PRO A 252 1.86 6.00 -17.56
C PRO A 252 1.57 5.15 -16.32
N PHE A 253 1.17 5.81 -15.24
CA PHE A 253 0.73 5.12 -14.03
C PHE A 253 -0.66 4.53 -14.27
N SER A 254 -0.73 3.22 -14.48
CA SER A 254 -1.96 2.45 -14.55
C SER A 254 -2.10 1.65 -13.28
N ALA A 255 -3.01 2.07 -12.40
CA ALA A 255 -3.34 1.33 -11.19
C ALA A 255 -4.84 1.04 -11.18
N PRO A 256 -5.28 -0.17 -10.84
CA PRO A 256 -6.69 -0.60 -10.97
C PRO A 256 -7.59 0.21 -10.03
N LEU A 257 -8.56 0.94 -10.57
CA LEU A 257 -9.39 1.88 -9.79
C LEU A 257 -10.20 1.18 -8.69
N GLU A 258 -10.63 -0.04 -8.97
CA GLU A 258 -11.52 -0.83 -8.13
C GLU A 258 -10.88 -1.17 -6.79
N SER A 259 -11.71 -1.15 -5.75
CA SER A 259 -11.34 -1.69 -4.44
C SER A 259 -11.28 -3.21 -4.51
N SER A 260 -10.22 -3.78 -3.94
CA SER A 260 -10.10 -5.23 -3.74
C SER A 260 -10.89 -5.73 -2.53
N VAL A 261 -11.56 -4.84 -1.78
CA VAL A 261 -12.29 -5.19 -0.55
C VAL A 261 -13.67 -5.74 -0.90
N SER A 262 -13.94 -6.96 -0.45
CA SER A 262 -15.22 -7.66 -0.63
C SER A 262 -15.86 -7.99 0.73
N ILE A 263 -17.14 -8.38 0.72
CA ILE A 263 -17.84 -8.82 1.95
C ILE A 263 -17.16 -10.08 2.52
N ALA A 264 -16.67 -10.98 1.66
CA ALA A 264 -15.93 -12.15 2.10
C ALA A 264 -14.65 -11.79 2.87
N LEU A 265 -13.92 -10.74 2.42
CA LEU A 265 -12.76 -10.22 3.15
C LEU A 265 -13.14 -9.61 4.50
N LEU A 266 -14.30 -8.95 4.60
CA LEU A 266 -14.83 -8.43 5.87
C LEU A 266 -15.16 -9.58 6.84
N LEU A 267 -15.75 -10.67 6.34
CA LEU A 267 -16.06 -11.86 7.13
C LEU A 267 -14.81 -12.62 7.58
N ALA A 268 -13.76 -12.63 6.76
CA ALA A 268 -12.47 -13.22 7.10
C ALA A 268 -11.65 -12.36 8.08
N ALA A 269 -12.05 -11.10 8.31
CA ALA A 269 -11.31 -10.19 9.17
C ALA A 269 -11.34 -10.63 10.63
N ARG A 270 -10.19 -10.50 11.30
CA ARG A 270 -10.00 -10.83 12.72
C ARG A 270 -9.75 -9.56 13.54
N GLU A 271 -9.83 -9.66 14.85
CA GLU A 271 -9.71 -8.52 15.77
C GLU A 271 -8.41 -7.73 15.63
N ASP A 272 -7.30 -8.40 15.36
CA ASP A 272 -6.00 -7.77 15.13
C ASP A 272 -5.97 -6.87 13.90
N GLN A 273 -6.71 -7.22 12.86
CA GLN A 273 -6.82 -6.43 11.63
C GLN A 273 -7.65 -5.16 11.78
N SER A 274 -8.45 -5.05 12.84
CA SER A 274 -9.25 -3.84 13.13
C SER A 274 -8.43 -2.71 13.75
N ARG A 275 -7.18 -3.00 14.18
CA ARG A 275 -6.33 -2.03 14.85
C ARG A 275 -5.74 -1.06 13.83
N ILE A 276 -6.29 0.15 13.79
CA ILE A 276 -5.71 1.26 13.03
C ILE A 276 -4.41 1.66 13.72
N LEU A 277 -3.28 1.21 13.19
CA LEU A 277 -1.98 1.65 13.66
C LEU A 277 -1.78 3.13 13.29
N PRO A 278 -1.16 3.93 14.17
CA PRO A 278 -0.85 5.31 13.85
C PRO A 278 0.05 5.35 12.62
N VAL A 279 -0.34 6.14 11.62
CA VAL A 279 0.47 6.36 10.42
C VAL A 279 1.70 7.16 10.83
N ARG A 280 2.82 6.46 11.07
CA ARG A 280 4.10 7.10 11.34
C ARG A 280 4.69 7.62 10.03
N ALA A 281 5.32 8.80 10.08
CA ALA A 281 6.08 9.28 8.95
C ALA A 281 7.18 8.27 8.62
N GLY A 282 7.26 7.85 7.36
CA GLY A 282 8.30 6.94 6.89
C GLY A 282 9.69 7.54 7.09
N PRO A 283 10.75 6.70 7.12
CA PRO A 283 12.12 7.15 7.27
C PRO A 283 12.50 8.17 6.18
N SER A 284 13.37 9.12 6.54
CA SER A 284 13.79 10.20 5.64
C SER A 284 14.49 9.63 4.40
N THR A 285 13.89 9.81 3.22
CA THR A 285 14.45 9.34 1.94
C THR A 285 15.53 10.29 1.44
N ALA A 286 16.38 9.83 0.51
CA ALA A 286 17.38 10.68 -0.15
C ALA A 286 16.74 11.91 -0.81
N ILE A 287 15.48 11.80 -1.26
CA ILE A 287 14.71 12.90 -1.86
C ILE A 287 14.42 13.99 -0.82
N HIS A 288 14.08 13.62 0.42
CA HIS A 288 13.83 14.58 1.50
C HIS A 288 15.07 15.41 1.89
N LYS A 289 16.27 14.92 1.54
CA LYS A 289 17.55 15.61 1.80
C LYS A 289 17.96 16.57 0.67
N VAL A 290 17.24 16.59 -0.44
CA VAL A 290 17.54 17.48 -1.57
C VAL A 290 17.10 18.90 -1.21
N LEU A 291 18.07 19.81 -1.08
CA LEU A 291 17.80 21.23 -0.90
C LEU A 291 17.16 21.78 -2.18
N MET A 292 15.89 22.15 -2.11
CA MET A 292 15.22 22.86 -3.20
C MET A 292 15.89 24.22 -3.37
N GLY A 293 16.41 24.51 -4.56
CA GLY A 293 16.98 25.83 -4.88
C GLY A 293 15.94 26.95 -4.87
N SER A 294 16.31 28.15 -5.32
CA SER A 294 15.40 29.30 -5.37
C SER A 294 14.12 28.99 -6.18
N VAL A 295 13.00 28.78 -5.47
CA VAL A 295 11.70 28.50 -6.08
C VAL A 295 11.05 29.84 -6.49
N PRO A 296 10.76 30.06 -7.78
CA PRO A 296 10.04 31.26 -8.20
C PRO A 296 8.67 31.31 -7.52
N ASP A 297 8.29 32.47 -6.99
CA ASP A 297 6.99 32.66 -6.36
C ASP A 297 5.86 32.34 -7.36
N ARG A 298 5.07 31.30 -7.05
CA ARG A 298 4.00 30.77 -7.92
C ARG A 298 2.61 31.29 -7.55
N GLY A 299 2.56 32.47 -6.93
CA GLY A 299 1.32 33.11 -6.51
C GLY A 299 1.34 33.28 -5.01
N GLY A 300 1.45 34.55 -4.59
CA GLY A 300 1.52 34.94 -3.19
C GLY A 300 0.37 34.32 -2.39
N ARG A 301 0.64 34.05 -1.11
CA ARG A 301 -0.38 33.47 -0.23
C ARG A 301 -1.61 34.39 -0.25
N PRO A 302 -2.84 33.86 -0.18
CA PRO A 302 -4.06 34.69 -0.20
C PRO A 302 -4.11 35.83 0.84
N GLY A 303 -3.27 35.80 1.88
CA GLY A 303 -3.10 36.89 2.86
C GLY A 303 -1.90 37.81 2.65
N GLU A 304 -1.03 37.54 1.68
CA GLU A 304 0.14 38.38 1.33
C GLU A 304 -0.16 39.39 0.22
N ILE A 305 -1.26 39.19 -0.52
CA ILE A 305 -1.75 40.17 -1.49
C ILE A 305 -2.62 41.16 -0.73
N GLU A 306 -2.09 42.35 -0.47
CA GLU A 306 -2.86 43.43 0.12
C GLU A 306 -4.08 43.73 -0.80
N PRO A 307 -5.31 43.57 -0.30
CA PRO A 307 -6.48 43.83 -1.12
C PRO A 307 -6.45 45.30 -1.57
N PRO A 308 -6.73 45.60 -2.85
CA PRO A 308 -6.75 46.98 -3.30
C PRO A 308 -7.76 47.76 -2.46
N MET A 309 -7.27 48.82 -1.79
CA MET A 309 -8.07 49.71 -0.96
C MET A 309 -9.36 50.11 -1.69
N PRO A 310 -10.56 49.86 -1.12
CA PRO A 310 -11.80 50.27 -1.74
C PRO A 310 -11.82 51.80 -1.86
N ALA A 311 -12.19 52.31 -3.04
CA ALA A 311 -12.35 53.74 -3.23
C ALA A 311 -13.57 54.22 -2.43
N PHE A 312 -13.33 54.91 -1.32
CA PHE A 312 -14.39 55.59 -0.59
C PHE A 312 -14.77 56.88 -1.32
N THR A 313 -15.81 56.83 -2.14
CA THR A 313 -16.47 58.06 -2.61
C THR A 313 -17.24 58.69 -1.46
N ARG A 314 -17.04 60.00 -1.29
CA ARG A 314 -17.76 60.81 -0.30
C ARG A 314 -19.26 60.60 -0.54
N ARG A 315 -20.02 60.16 0.48
CA ARG A 315 -21.48 60.16 0.40
C ARG A 315 -21.91 61.60 0.13
N SER A 316 -22.53 61.85 -1.02
CA SER A 316 -23.11 63.15 -1.33
C SER A 316 -24.26 63.37 -0.35
N GLU A 317 -24.09 64.32 0.56
CA GLU A 317 -25.21 64.88 1.29
C GLU A 317 -26.12 65.60 0.28
N GLY A 318 -27.36 65.10 0.16
CA GLY A 318 -28.44 65.83 -0.48
C GLY A 318 -28.83 65.42 -1.89
N GLY A 319 -30.06 64.92 -2.01
CA GLY A 319 -31.00 65.48 -2.99
C GLY A 319 -31.16 64.75 -4.33
N GLY A 320 -32.18 63.88 -4.38
CA GLY A 320 -33.15 63.88 -5.48
C GLY A 320 -32.77 63.20 -6.81
N GLY A 321 -33.69 62.36 -7.30
CA GLY A 321 -33.81 62.10 -8.73
C GLY A 321 -33.32 60.73 -9.18
N GLN A 322 -34.29 59.84 -9.38
CA GLN A 322 -34.14 58.63 -10.19
C GLN A 322 -33.47 58.95 -11.55
N ARG A 323 -32.46 58.17 -11.92
CA ARG A 323 -32.37 57.64 -13.29
C ARG A 323 -31.50 56.38 -13.34
N ARG A 324 -32.16 55.28 -13.73
CA ARG A 324 -31.51 54.06 -14.22
C ARG A 324 -30.62 54.44 -15.39
N GLU A 325 -29.33 54.15 -15.29
CA GLU A 325 -28.49 54.03 -16.48
C GLU A 325 -27.58 52.81 -16.33
N LYS A 326 -27.87 51.80 -17.15
CA LYS A 326 -27.01 50.63 -17.38
C LYS A 326 -25.65 51.14 -17.85
N ASN A 327 -24.55 50.76 -17.18
CA ASN A 327 -23.25 50.83 -17.83
C ASN A 327 -22.37 49.60 -17.54
N LYS A 328 -21.80 49.15 -18.66
CA LYS A 328 -21.04 47.94 -18.95
C LYS A 328 -19.88 47.72 -17.97
N PHE A 329 -19.71 46.46 -17.54
CA PHE A 329 -18.43 45.96 -17.04
C PHE A 329 -17.38 46.07 -18.16
N GLN A 330 -16.57 47.13 -18.13
CA GLN A 330 -15.32 47.15 -18.89
C GLN A 330 -14.26 46.37 -18.12
N LYS A 331 -13.87 45.22 -18.70
CA LYS A 331 -12.72 44.42 -18.32
C LYS A 331 -11.47 45.28 -18.51
N ARG A 332 -10.84 45.75 -17.44
CA ARG A 332 -9.56 46.46 -17.52
C ARG A 332 -8.44 45.44 -17.72
N GLU A 333 -7.81 45.51 -18.89
CA GLU A 333 -6.55 44.82 -19.17
C GLU A 333 -5.43 45.41 -18.29
N PHE A 334 -4.76 44.54 -17.54
CA PHE A 334 -3.55 44.91 -16.80
C PHE A 334 -2.36 44.89 -17.76
N SER A 335 -1.80 46.06 -18.07
CA SER A 335 -0.55 46.19 -18.80
C SER A 335 0.63 46.00 -17.83
N GLY A 336 1.37 44.89 -18.00
CA GLY A 336 2.59 44.63 -17.24
C GLY A 336 3.74 45.52 -17.70
N LYS A 337 4.09 46.56 -16.93
CA LYS A 337 5.35 47.29 -17.11
C LYS A 337 6.45 46.66 -16.24
N LYS A 338 7.28 45.83 -16.86
CA LYS A 338 8.62 45.44 -16.38
C LYS A 338 9.47 46.70 -16.14
N LYS A 339 9.84 47.00 -14.89
CA LYS A 339 10.96 47.92 -14.60
C LYS A 339 12.27 47.16 -14.77
N LYS A 340 12.96 47.44 -15.88
CA LYS A 340 14.36 47.06 -16.11
C LYS A 340 15.30 48.03 -15.37
N ASN A 341 16.34 47.43 -14.81
CA ASN A 341 17.67 47.98 -14.53
C ASN A 341 17.85 48.98 -13.38
N LYS A 342 18.65 48.56 -12.39
CA LYS A 342 19.64 49.42 -11.74
C LYS A 342 20.97 48.65 -11.68
N LYS A 343 21.92 49.05 -12.53
CA LYS A 343 23.34 48.73 -12.38
C LYS A 343 23.93 49.74 -11.38
N ILE A 344 24.79 49.26 -10.49
CA ILE A 344 26.08 49.88 -10.20
C ILE A 344 27.11 48.77 -10.39
#